data_AF-A0A2V6X7E9-F1
#
_entry.id   AF-A0A2V6X7E9-F1
#
_cell.length_a   1.000
_cell.length_b   1.000
_cell.length_c   1.000
_cell.angle_alpha   90.00
_cell.angle_beta   90.00
_cell.angle_gamma   90.00
#
_symmetry.space_group_name_H-M   'P 1'
#
loop_
_entity.id
_entity.type
_entity.pdbx_description
1 polymer ?
#
loop_
_entity_poly.entity_id
_entity_poly.type
_entity_poly.pdbx_seq_one_letter_code
_entity_poly.pdbx_strand_id
1 'polypeptide(L)'
;MSQGVVASTVRVDELQRIIPYVFPHFAGSPQRRGARRCDVRKAWATACAAAAVPGMCRHDLRRTAVRNMVAAGVSERVAMEITGHKPRSVFDRYNIVSAGDLAEAARKMDSVAFPVASAPGARNPVS
;
A
#
# COMPACT_ATOMS: atom_id res chain seq x y z
N MET A 1 -23.73 14.47 -26.28
CA MET A 1 -22.94 13.98 -25.14
C MET A 1 -21.75 13.22 -25.70
N SER A 2 -20.59 13.87 -25.74
CA SER A 2 -19.36 13.36 -26.36
C SER A 2 -18.67 12.39 -25.39
N GLN A 3 -18.58 11.11 -25.75
CA GLN A 3 -17.76 10.15 -25.01
C GLN A 3 -16.34 10.25 -25.53
N GLY A 4 -15.42 10.72 -24.66
CA GLY A 4 -14.00 10.84 -24.96
C GLY A 4 -13.37 9.47 -25.22
N VAL A 5 -12.71 9.35 -26.36
CA VAL A 5 -11.84 8.23 -26.69
C VAL A 5 -10.67 8.24 -25.71
N VAL A 6 -10.60 7.24 -24.83
CA VAL A 6 -9.41 6.95 -24.03
C VAL A 6 -8.30 6.56 -25.00
N ALA A 7 -7.39 7.48 -25.27
CA ALA A 7 -6.20 7.21 -26.08
C ALA A 7 -5.35 6.16 -25.36
N SER A 8 -5.49 4.89 -25.77
CA SER A 8 -4.56 3.84 -25.35
C SER A 8 -3.18 4.22 -25.87
N THR A 9 -2.26 4.58 -24.98
CA THR A 9 -0.89 4.94 -25.37
C THR A 9 -0.16 3.67 -25.84
N VAL A 10 -0.27 3.37 -27.13
CA VAL A 10 0.51 2.31 -27.77
C VAL A 10 1.95 2.77 -27.82
N ARG A 11 2.86 2.02 -27.17
CA ARG A 11 4.29 2.29 -27.25
C ARG A 11 4.86 1.59 -28.47
N VAL A 12 5.43 2.37 -29.38
CA VAL A 12 6.13 1.90 -30.57
C VAL A 12 7.63 2.07 -30.39
N ASP A 13 8.40 1.08 -30.82
CA ASP A 13 9.86 1.19 -30.88
C ASP A 13 10.31 1.98 -32.13
N GLU A 14 11.63 2.19 -32.27
CA GLU A 14 12.23 2.88 -33.43
C GLU A 14 11.96 2.15 -34.77
N LEU A 15 11.55 0.88 -34.71
CA LEU A 15 11.18 0.05 -35.85
C LEU A 15 9.64 -0.02 -36.04
N GLN A 16 8.88 0.85 -35.38
CA GLN A 16 7.41 0.92 -35.42
C GLN A 16 6.70 -0.35 -34.92
N ARG A 17 7.35 -1.16 -34.08
CA ARG A 17 6.75 -2.37 -33.51
C ARG A 17 6.00 -2.03 -32.23
N ILE A 18 4.81 -2.63 -32.07
CA ILE A 18 4.03 -2.54 -30.83
C ILE A 18 4.78 -3.26 -29.71
N ILE A 19 5.09 -2.55 -28.63
CA ILE A 19 5.72 -3.11 -27.43
C ILE A 19 4.61 -3.62 -26.49
N PRO A 20 4.49 -4.94 -26.25
CA PRO A 20 3.39 -5.50 -25.46
C PRO A 20 3.58 -5.34 -23.94
N TYR A 21 4.75 -4.88 -23.49
CA TYR A 21 5.11 -4.80 -22.07
C TYR A 21 5.02 -3.38 -21.52
N VAL A 22 4.44 -3.25 -20.32
CA VAL A 22 4.38 -1.98 -19.57
C VAL A 22 5.75 -1.55 -19.04
N PHE A 23 6.65 -2.49 -18.79
CA PHE A 23 8.02 -2.21 -18.31
C PHE A 23 9.08 -2.86 -19.21
N PRO A 24 9.27 -2.33 -20.44
CA PRO A 24 10.29 -2.81 -21.35
C PRO A 24 11.67 -2.25 -20.98
N HIS A 25 12.70 -2.83 -21.56
CA HIS A 25 14.02 -2.20 -21.59
C HIS A 25 14.00 -1.01 -22.56
N PHE A 26 14.07 0.19 -22.02
CA PHE A 26 14.13 1.44 -22.80
C PHE A 26 15.54 1.80 -23.27
N ALA A 27 16.58 1.26 -22.60
CA ALA A 27 17.98 1.56 -22.88
C ALA A 27 18.85 0.30 -22.76
N GLY A 28 19.98 0.28 -23.47
CA GLY A 28 20.92 -0.83 -23.52
C GLY A 28 21.16 -1.34 -24.94
N SER A 29 21.70 -2.55 -25.03
CA SER A 29 22.02 -3.22 -26.30
C SER A 29 20.79 -3.28 -27.24
N PRO A 30 20.94 -3.07 -28.56
CA PRO A 30 19.83 -3.09 -29.51
C PRO A 30 18.94 -4.34 -29.39
N GLN A 31 19.54 -5.49 -29.07
CA GLN A 31 18.88 -6.78 -28.90
C GLN A 31 17.93 -6.85 -27.68
N ARG A 32 18.11 -5.98 -26.69
CA ARG A 32 17.27 -5.95 -25.46
C ARG A 32 16.23 -4.84 -25.50
N ARG A 33 16.35 -3.86 -26.39
CA ARG A 33 15.41 -2.73 -26.49
C ARG A 33 14.00 -3.26 -26.82
N GLY A 34 12.99 -2.82 -26.08
CA GLY A 34 11.61 -3.31 -26.21
C GLY A 34 11.34 -4.67 -25.56
N ALA A 35 12.38 -5.43 -25.16
CA ALA A 35 12.20 -6.71 -24.49
C ALA A 35 11.71 -6.55 -23.04
N ARG A 36 11.04 -7.60 -22.52
CA ARG A 36 10.54 -7.65 -21.14
C ARG A 36 11.69 -7.57 -20.14
N ARG A 37 11.56 -6.71 -19.12
CA ARG A 37 12.42 -6.80 -17.92
C ARG A 37 12.06 -8.06 -17.13
N CYS A 38 13.02 -8.97 -16.98
CA CYS A 38 12.85 -10.22 -16.25
C CYS A 38 13.47 -10.21 -14.84
N ASP A 39 14.46 -9.35 -14.58
CA ASP A 39 15.07 -9.20 -13.25
C ASP A 39 15.13 -7.74 -12.81
N VAL A 40 14.60 -7.46 -11.61
CA VAL A 40 14.58 -6.15 -10.96
C VAL A 40 15.54 -6.07 -9.77
N ARG A 41 16.25 -7.15 -9.41
CA ARG A 41 17.14 -7.21 -8.23
C ARG A 41 18.26 -6.18 -8.31
N LYS A 42 18.91 -6.03 -9.46
CA LYS A 42 19.99 -5.03 -9.65
C LYS A 42 19.46 -3.61 -9.48
N ALA A 43 18.38 -3.28 -10.19
CA ALA A 43 17.74 -1.97 -10.08
C ALA A 43 17.27 -1.68 -8.65
N TRP A 44 16.76 -2.69 -7.95
CA TRP A 44 16.36 -2.60 -6.55
C TRP A 44 17.54 -2.33 -5.62
N ALA A 45 18.64 -3.07 -5.76
CA ALA A 45 19.85 -2.85 -4.96
C ALA A 45 20.40 -1.42 -5.16
N THR A 46 20.43 -0.94 -6.41
CA THR A 46 20.81 0.45 -6.72
C THR A 46 19.87 1.47 -6.06
N ALA A 47 18.55 1.23 -6.11
CA ALA A 47 17.58 2.10 -5.45
C ALA A 47 17.73 2.11 -3.93
N CYS A 48 17.93 0.94 -3.30
CA CYS A 48 18.20 0.83 -1.87
C CYS A 48 19.47 1.56 -1.45
N ALA A 49 20.54 1.47 -2.25
CA ALA A 49 21.77 2.21 -2.00
C ALA A 49 21.56 3.73 -2.10
N ALA A 50 20.84 4.19 -3.12
CA ALA A 50 20.51 5.60 -3.30
C ALA A 50 19.61 6.16 -2.18
N ALA A 51 18.70 5.33 -1.66
CA ALA A 51 17.79 5.68 -0.57
C ALA A 51 18.40 5.43 0.84
N ALA A 52 19.68 5.08 0.94
CA ALA A 52 20.38 4.77 2.20
C ALA A 52 19.70 3.68 3.07
N VAL A 53 19.00 2.73 2.44
CA VAL A 53 18.32 1.59 3.09
C VAL A 53 18.87 0.25 2.58
N PRO A 54 20.15 -0.06 2.83
CA PRO A 54 20.76 -1.29 2.35
C PRO A 54 20.06 -2.51 2.96
N GLY A 55 19.83 -3.55 2.14
CA GLY A 55 19.25 -4.82 2.60
C GLY A 55 17.72 -4.86 2.68
N MET A 56 17.02 -3.75 2.42
CA MET A 56 15.56 -3.77 2.34
C MET A 56 15.08 -4.72 1.24
N CYS A 57 14.14 -5.61 1.56
CA CYS A 57 13.57 -6.52 0.58
C CYS A 57 12.39 -5.85 -0.12
N ARG A 58 12.20 -6.12 -1.43
CA ARG A 58 11.01 -5.64 -2.17
C ARG A 58 9.70 -6.06 -1.51
N HIS A 59 9.69 -7.19 -0.82
CA HIS A 59 8.52 -7.67 -0.10
C HIS A 59 8.17 -6.77 1.10
N ASP A 60 9.10 -5.99 1.63
CA ASP A 60 8.86 -5.08 2.74
C ASP A 60 8.00 -3.88 2.30
N LEU A 61 8.16 -3.39 1.07
CA LEU A 61 7.27 -2.38 0.50
C LEU A 61 5.81 -2.83 0.52
N ARG A 62 5.56 -4.10 0.18
CA ARG A 62 4.21 -4.66 0.18
C ARG A 62 3.62 -4.72 1.59
N ARG A 63 4.45 -4.92 2.62
CA ARG A 63 4.05 -4.88 4.04
C ARG A 63 3.73 -3.44 4.46
N THR A 64 4.60 -2.49 4.10
CA THR A 64 4.40 -1.06 4.38
C THR A 64 3.13 -0.54 3.71
N ALA A 65 2.84 -0.95 2.47
CA ALA A 65 1.63 -0.54 1.76
C ALA A 65 0.35 -0.98 2.50
N VAL A 66 0.32 -2.22 3.00
CA VAL A 66 -0.82 -2.71 3.80
C VAL A 66 -0.97 -1.88 5.07
N ARG A 67 0.11 -1.63 5.81
CA ARG A 67 0.08 -0.80 7.02
C ARG A 67 -0.42 0.62 6.74
N ASN A 68 0.08 1.26 5.68
CA ASN A 68 -0.31 2.61 5.31
C ASN A 68 -1.81 2.68 4.95
N MET A 69 -2.34 1.65 4.27
CA MET A 69 -3.78 1.58 3.98
C MET A 69 -4.61 1.47 5.24
N VAL A 70 -4.21 0.63 6.20
CA VAL A 70 -4.91 0.46 7.48
C VAL A 70 -4.86 1.75 8.30
N ALA A 71 -3.70 2.41 8.39
CA ALA A 71 -3.55 3.70 9.06
C ALA A 71 -4.42 4.80 8.42
N ALA A 72 -4.58 4.76 7.09
CA ALA A 72 -5.51 5.63 6.36
C ALA A 72 -6.99 5.27 6.55
N GLY A 73 -7.32 4.25 7.35
CA GLY A 73 -8.69 3.82 7.63
C GLY A 73 -9.30 2.87 6.60
N VAL A 74 -8.52 2.34 5.66
CA VAL A 74 -8.99 1.32 4.72
C VAL A 74 -9.22 0.01 5.47
N SER A 75 -10.39 -0.60 5.29
CA SER A 75 -10.70 -1.87 5.92
C SER A 75 -9.73 -2.97 5.47
N GLU A 76 -9.38 -3.88 6.39
CA GLU A 76 -8.40 -4.95 6.16
C GLU A 76 -8.76 -5.79 4.93
N ARG A 77 -10.05 -6.08 4.74
CA ARG A 77 -10.57 -6.87 3.63
C ARG A 77 -10.29 -6.21 2.29
N VAL A 78 -10.49 -4.89 2.19
CA VAL A 78 -10.21 -4.10 0.99
C VAL A 78 -8.71 -4.00 0.75
N ALA A 79 -7.91 -3.76 1.80
CA ALA A 79 -6.45 -3.76 1.70
C ALA A 79 -5.89 -5.11 1.23
N MET A 80 -6.46 -6.23 1.69
CA MET A 80 -6.11 -7.57 1.23
C MET A 80 -6.45 -7.82 -0.24
N GLU A 81 -7.59 -7.31 -0.71
CA GLU A 81 -8.01 -7.41 -2.10
C GLU A 81 -7.12 -6.58 -3.04
N ILE A 82 -6.85 -5.32 -2.67
CA ILE A 82 -5.95 -4.42 -3.40
C ILE A 82 -4.55 -5.01 -3.53
N THR A 83 -4.03 -5.58 -2.44
CA THR A 83 -2.72 -6.21 -2.48
C THR A 83 -2.77 -7.61 -3.11
N GLY A 84 -3.89 -8.33 -3.07
CA GLY A 84 -3.98 -9.73 -3.50
C GLY A 84 -3.42 -10.72 -2.48
N HIS A 85 -3.48 -10.41 -1.18
CA HIS A 85 -3.16 -11.38 -0.13
C HIS A 85 -4.33 -12.35 0.05
N LYS A 86 -4.10 -13.65 -0.19
CA LYS A 86 -5.09 -14.70 0.07
C LYS A 86 -5.20 -15.10 1.55
N PRO A 87 -4.10 -15.30 2.31
CA PRO A 87 -4.20 -15.73 3.70
C PRO A 87 -4.34 -14.53 4.64
N ARG A 88 -5.36 -14.56 5.51
CA ARG A 88 -5.51 -13.57 6.60
C ARG A 88 -4.37 -13.64 7.63
N SER A 89 -3.79 -14.82 7.81
CA SER A 89 -2.60 -15.04 8.66
C SER A 89 -1.37 -14.23 8.24
N VAL A 90 -1.30 -13.79 6.98
CA VAL A 90 -0.25 -12.89 6.50
C VAL A 90 -0.52 -11.46 6.96
N PHE A 91 -1.78 -11.05 7.02
CA PHE A 91 -2.20 -9.74 7.50
C PHE A 91 -2.00 -9.61 9.02
N ASP A 92 -2.42 -10.60 9.79
CA ASP A 92 -2.31 -10.60 11.27
C ASP A 92 -0.85 -10.48 11.72
N ARG A 93 0.09 -11.07 10.97
CA ARG A 93 1.54 -10.98 11.24
C ARG A 93 2.13 -9.58 11.01
N TYR A 94 1.46 -8.74 10.22
CA TYR A 94 1.95 -7.41 9.86
C TYR A 94 1.30 -6.28 10.64
N ASN A 95 0.16 -6.56 11.29
CA ASN A 95 -0.45 -5.71 12.29
C ASN A 95 0.29 -5.81 13.63
N ILE A 96 1.61 -5.56 13.61
CA ILE A 96 2.35 -5.24 14.83
C ILE A 96 1.87 -3.84 15.23
N VAL A 97 0.83 -3.81 16.06
CA VAL A 97 0.28 -2.59 16.63
C VAL A 97 1.40 -1.86 17.36
N SER A 98 1.73 -0.65 16.92
CA SER A 98 2.69 0.19 17.61
C SER A 98 2.01 0.96 18.75
N ALA A 99 2.78 1.39 19.74
CA ALA A 99 2.26 2.25 20.81
C ALA A 99 1.66 3.55 20.26
N GLY A 100 2.15 4.03 19.10
CA GLY A 100 1.61 5.20 18.41
C GLY A 100 0.20 4.97 17.84
N ASP A 101 -0.06 3.78 17.32
CA ASP A 101 -1.38 3.42 16.77
C ASP A 101 -2.43 3.33 17.89
N LEU A 102 -2.06 2.82 19.07
CA LEU A 102 -2.92 2.82 20.26
C LEU A 102 -3.25 4.24 20.73
N ALA A 103 -2.26 5.14 20.73
CA ALA A 103 -2.46 6.53 21.11
C ALA A 103 -3.29 7.30 20.08
N GLU A 104 -3.21 6.97 18.80
CA GLU A 104 -4.08 7.53 17.75
C GLU A 104 -5.51 6.97 17.86
N ALA A 105 -5.67 5.67 18.10
CA ALA A 105 -6.97 5.06 18.33
C ALA A 105 -7.66 5.66 19.57
N ALA A 106 -6.94 5.86 20.67
CA ALA A 106 -7.45 6.54 21.86
C ALA A 106 -7.91 7.97 21.53
N ARG A 107 -7.09 8.76 20.83
CA ARG A 107 -7.47 10.12 20.39
C ARG A 107 -8.69 10.14 19.47
N LYS A 108 -8.79 9.18 18.53
CA LYS A 108 -9.97 9.04 17.67
C LYS A 108 -11.22 8.66 18.49
N MET A 109 -11.10 7.77 19.46
CA MET A 109 -12.21 7.41 20.36
C MET A 109 -12.65 8.58 21.24
N ASP A 110 -11.72 9.36 21.79
CA ASP A 110 -12.03 10.57 22.56
C ASP A 110 -12.75 11.61 21.70
N SER A 111 -12.40 11.74 20.42
CA SER A 111 -13.08 12.65 19.49
C SER A 111 -14.47 12.17 19.06
N VAL A 112 -14.74 10.87 19.17
CA VAL A 112 -16.02 10.22 18.82
C VAL A 112 -16.88 9.98 20.07
N ALA A 113 -16.36 10.26 21.27
CA ALA A 113 -17.08 10.12 22.53
C ALA A 113 -18.37 10.96 22.47
N PHE A 114 -19.48 10.26 22.22
CA PHE A 114 -20.81 10.74 22.55
C PHE A 114 -20.78 11.21 24.01
N PRO A 115 -21.46 12.31 24.35
CA PRO A 115 -21.53 12.76 25.73
C PRO A 115 -22.21 11.65 26.53
N VAL A 116 -21.40 10.83 27.20
CA VAL A 116 -21.88 10.04 28.32
C VAL A 116 -22.25 11.08 29.36
N ALA A 117 -23.54 11.38 29.43
CA ALA A 117 -24.11 12.08 30.55
C ALA A 117 -23.84 11.20 31.76
N SER A 118 -22.77 11.53 32.49
CA SER A 118 -22.56 11.08 33.86
C SER A 118 -23.73 11.64 34.66
N ALA A 119 -24.83 10.90 34.74
CA ALA A 119 -25.91 11.21 35.66
C ALA A 119 -25.34 11.12 37.09
N PRO A 120 -25.43 12.18 37.91
CA PRO A 120 -24.94 12.13 39.28
C PRO A 120 -25.75 11.11 40.07
N GLY A 121 -25.05 10.14 40.66
CA GLY A 121 -25.62 8.99 41.35
C GLY A 121 -26.66 9.37 42.40
N ALA A 122 -27.89 8.88 42.20
CA ALA A 122 -28.89 8.80 43.24
C ALA A 122 -28.42 7.77 44.29
N ARG A 123 -28.03 8.25 45.46
CA ARG A 123 -27.89 7.43 46.66
C ARG A 123 -29.28 6.94 47.06
N ASN A 124 -29.55 5.64 46.96
CA ASN A 124 -30.70 5.03 47.61
C ASN A 124 -30.43 4.95 49.12
N PRO A 125 -31.35 5.44 49.98
CA PRO A 125 -31.29 5.11 51.40
C PRO A 125 -31.75 3.66 51.58
N VAL A 126 -30.92 2.86 52.27
CA VAL A 126 -31.31 1.54 52.77
C VAL A 126 -32.21 1.77 53.99
N SER A 127 -33.36 1.10 54.01
CA SER A 127 -34.37 1.13 55.07
C SER A 127 -33.84 0.71 56.44
#